data_AF-A0A4R4M6Q8-F1
#
_entry.id   AF-A0A4R4M6Q8-F1
#
_cell.length_a   1.000
_cell.length_b   1.000
_cell.length_c   1.000
_cell.angle_alpha   90.00
_cell.angle_beta   90.00
_cell.angle_gamma   90.00
#
_symmetry.space_group_name_H-M   'P 1'
#
loop_
_entity.id
_entity.type
_entity.pdbx_description
1 polymer ?
#
loop_
_entity_poly.entity_id
_entity_poly.type
_entity_poly.pdbx_seq_one_letter_code
_entity_poly.pdbx_strand_id
1 'polypeptide(L)' 'MRKPLFETRDEVASKVDWEGGFDGALSWGIKVEDLPEDDTELREAWAELRAAFLVFDAACYKVSALLDY' A
#
# COMPACT_ATOMS: atom_id res chain seq x y z
N MET A 1 0.16 -2.55 -20.98
CA MET A 1 0.35 -2.02 -19.62
C MET A 1 -1.03 -1.87 -18.99
N ARG A 2 -1.18 -2.19 -17.70
CA ARG A 2 -2.42 -1.93 -16.95
C ARG A 2 -2.51 -0.43 -16.67
N LYS A 3 -3.67 0.20 -16.90
CA LYS A 3 -3.90 1.61 -16.57
C LYS A 3 -3.89 1.78 -15.03
N PRO A 4 -3.35 2.89 -14.50
CA PRO A 4 -3.48 3.21 -13.08
C PRO A 4 -4.95 3.30 -12.65
N LEU A 5 -5.19 2.96 -11.38
CA LEU A 5 -6.51 3.01 -10.77
C LEU A 5 -6.87 4.43 -10.33
N PHE A 6 -5.86 5.22 -9.96
CA PHE A 6 -5.98 6.59 -9.48
C PHE A 6 -5.30 7.55 -10.46
N GLU A 7 -5.91 8.71 -10.65
CA GLU A 7 -5.44 9.78 -11.52
C GLU A 7 -4.81 10.92 -10.71
N THR A 8 -5.14 11.06 -9.41
CA THR A 8 -4.63 12.14 -8.56
C THR A 8 -4.18 11.69 -7.16
N ARG A 9 -3.36 12.51 -6.49
CA ARG A 9 -2.97 12.28 -5.08
C ARG A 9 -4.17 12.26 -4.12
N ASP A 10 -5.19 13.08 -4.38
CA ASP A 10 -6.39 13.17 -3.53
C ASP A 10 -7.23 11.89 -3.55
N GLU A 11 -7.31 11.22 -4.70
CA GLU A 11 -7.96 9.92 -4.82
C GLU A 11 -7.21 8.84 -4.04
N VAL A 12 -5.88 8.84 -4.12
CA VAL A 12 -5.03 7.94 -3.33
C VAL A 12 -5.24 8.19 -1.84
N ALA A 13 -5.22 9.45 -1.40
CA ALA A 13 -5.43 9.82 0.00
C ALA A 13 -6.82 9.41 0.50
N SER A 14 -7.88 9.67 -0.30
CA SER A 14 -9.25 9.27 0.02
C SER A 14 -9.39 7.75 0.13
N LYS A 15 -8.68 7.01 -0.74
CA LYS A 15 -8.66 5.56 -0.67
C LYS A 15 -7.93 5.06 0.58
N VAL A 16 -6.78 5.65 0.94
CA VAL A 16 -6.07 5.32 2.17
C VAL A 16 -6.97 5.50 3.39
N ASP A 17 -7.72 6.59 3.46
CA ASP A 17 -8.68 6.83 4.55
C ASP A 17 -9.80 5.78 4.57
N TRP A 18 -10.37 5.46 3.40
CA TRP A 18 -11.40 4.41 3.28
C TRP A 18 -10.93 3.03 3.75
N GLU A 19 -9.66 2.70 3.51
CA GLU A 19 -9.05 1.44 3.95
C GLU A 19 -8.67 1.43 5.44
N GLY A 20 -8.90 2.52 6.18
CA GLY A 20 -8.53 2.65 7.59
C GLY A 20 -7.05 2.98 7.81
N GLY A 21 -6.39 3.58 6.82
CA GLY A 21 -4.99 4.00 6.87
C GLY A 21 -4.08 3.16 5.96
N PHE A 22 -2.77 3.42 6.06
CA PHE A 22 -1.77 2.80 5.17
C PHE A 22 -1.68 1.28 5.30
N ASP A 23 -1.85 0.73 6.51
CA ASP A 23 -1.84 -0.71 6.74
C ASP A 23 -2.96 -1.41 5.95
N GLY A 24 -4.19 -0.94 6.08
CA GLY A 24 -5.32 -1.45 5.29
C GLY A 24 -5.09 -1.28 3.79
N ALA A 25 -4.65 -0.10 3.36
CA ALA A 25 -4.39 0.17 1.95
C ALA A 25 -3.34 -0.76 1.33
N LEU A 26 -2.30 -1.11 2.08
CA LEU A 26 -1.24 -2.03 1.64
C LEU A 26 -1.67 -3.49 1.75
N SER A 27 -2.42 -3.86 2.78
CA SER A 27 -3.00 -5.19 2.98
C SER A 27 -3.99 -5.56 1.88
N TRP A 28 -4.86 -4.62 1.48
CA TRP A 28 -5.78 -4.80 0.36
C TRP A 28 -5.14 -4.57 -1.01
N GLY A 29 -3.85 -4.23 -1.02
CA GLY A 29 -2.98 -4.42 -2.17
C GLY A 29 -2.95 -3.27 -3.16
N ILE A 30 -3.12 -2.02 -2.74
CA ILE A 30 -2.79 -0.88 -3.61
C ILE A 30 -1.32 -0.98 -4.02
N LYS A 31 -1.09 -1.11 -5.33
CA LYS A 31 0.25 -1.24 -5.90
C LYS A 31 0.73 0.09 -6.47
N VAL A 32 2.04 0.16 -6.73
CA VAL A 32 2.64 1.31 -7.39
C VAL A 32 2.02 1.57 -8.76
N GLU A 33 1.62 0.51 -9.47
CA GLU A 33 0.98 0.64 -10.78
C GLU A 33 -0.43 1.23 -10.71
N ASP A 34 -1.06 1.22 -9.54
CA ASP A 34 -2.39 1.79 -9.34
C ASP A 34 -2.34 3.32 -9.13
N LEU A 35 -1.17 3.88 -8.80
CA LEU A 35 -0.95 5.30 -8.51
C LEU A 35 -0.86 6.13 -9.80
N PRO A 36 -1.05 7.47 -9.72
CA PRO A 36 -0.91 8.36 -10.87
C PRO A 36 0.41 8.12 -11.61
N GLU A 37 0.36 7.95 -12.93
CA GLU A 37 1.51 7.50 -13.74
C GLU A 37 2.63 8.55 -13.77
N ASP A 38 2.26 9.83 -13.88
CA ASP A 38 3.21 10.95 -13.99
C ASP A 38 3.76 11.44 -12.63
N ASP A 39 3.34 10.83 -11.52
CA ASP A 39 3.74 11.22 -10.17
C ASP A 39 4.87 10.34 -9.63
N THR A 40 6.06 10.48 -10.21
CA THR A 40 7.24 9.68 -9.87
C THR A 40 7.56 9.71 -8.37
N GLU A 41 7.46 10.87 -7.73
CA GLU A 41 7.75 11.03 -6.29
C GLU A 41 6.83 10.17 -5.43
N LEU A 42 5.51 10.21 -5.68
CA LEU A 42 4.56 9.39 -4.93
C LEU A 42 4.79 7.90 -5.20
N ARG A 43 5.09 7.53 -6.46
CA ARG A 43 5.32 6.14 -6.86
C ARG A 43 6.55 5.55 -6.18
N GLU A 44 7.65 6.30 -6.11
CA GLU A 44 8.88 5.90 -5.42
C GLU A 44 8.65 5.76 -3.91
N ALA A 45 8.04 6.77 -3.28
CA ALA A 45 7.73 6.72 -1.85
C ALA A 45 6.80 5.55 -1.50
N TRP A 46 5.79 5.27 -2.33
CA TRP A 46 4.89 4.14 -2.12
C TRP A 46 5.59 2.79 -2.31
N ALA A 47 6.52 2.70 -3.26
CA ALA A 47 7.32 1.49 -3.46
C ALA A 47 8.17 1.17 -2.22
N GLU A 48 8.81 2.18 -1.63
CA GLU A 48 9.58 2.05 -0.39
C GLU A 48 8.68 1.65 0.78
N LEU A 49 7.54 2.32 0.95
CA LEU A 49 6.55 2.00 1.98
C LEU A 49 6.07 0.55 1.85
N ARG A 50 5.73 0.11 0.63
CA ARG A 50 5.28 -1.26 0.36
C ARG A 50 6.36 -2.28 0.69
N ALA A 51 7.62 -2.00 0.36
CA ALA A 51 8.73 -2.89 0.70
C ALA A 51 8.87 -3.05 2.23
N ALA A 52 8.80 -1.94 2.98
CA ALA A 52 8.85 -1.98 4.44
C ALA A 52 7.64 -2.73 5.05
N PHE A 53 6.44 -2.49 4.51
CA PHE A 53 5.22 -3.16 4.95
C PHE A 53 5.29 -4.68 4.78
N LEU A 54 5.80 -5.19 3.65
CA LEU A 54 5.93 -6.63 3.44
C LEU A 54 6.86 -7.31 4.47
N VAL A 55 7.89 -6.60 4.93
CA VAL A 55 8.77 -7.10 6.01
C VAL A 55 8.02 -7.12 7.34
N PHE A 56 7.27 -6.05 7.64
CA PHE A 56 6.43 -5.95 8.84
C PHE A 56 5.34 -7.03 8.87
N ASP A 57 4.56 -7.17 7.79
CA ASP A 57 3.47 -8.14 7.65
C ASP A 57 3.98 -9.58 7.81
N ALA A 58 5.11 -9.91 7.16
CA ALA A 58 5.75 -11.21 7.34
C ALA A 58 6.22 -11.47 8.78
N ALA A 59 6.62 -10.43 9.53
CA ALA A 59 6.96 -10.55 10.94
C ALA A 59 5.71 -10.71 11.82
N CYS A 60 4.64 -9.96 11.53
CA CYS A 60 3.34 -10.11 12.18
C CYS A 60 2.79 -11.52 12.01
N TYR A 61 2.81 -12.07 10.80
CA TYR A 61 2.36 -13.44 10.54
C TYR A 61 3.09 -14.47 11.41
N LYS A 62 4.41 -14.33 11.59
CA LYS A 62 5.18 -15.21 12.48
C LYS A 62 4.74 -15.09 13.94
N VAL A 63 4.48 -13.87 14.41
CA VAL A 63 4.01 -13.64 15.78
C VAL A 63 2.60 -14.19 15.96
N SER A 64 1.67 -13.92 15.04
CA SER A 64 0.30 -14.44 15.08
C SER A 64 0.25 -15.96 15.14
N ALA A 65 1.09 -16.64 14.35
CA ALA A 65 1.22 -18.10 14.38
C ALA A 65 1.72 -18.65 15.73
N LEU A 66 2.46 -17.86 16.52
CA LEU A 66 2.91 -18.26 17.86
C LEU A 66 1.87 -17.94 18.94
N LEU A 67 0.95 -17.04 18.67
CA LEU A 67 -0.09 -16.59 19.60
C LEU A 67 -1.44 -17.30 19.37
N ASP A 68 -1.53 -18.21 18.39
CA ASP A 68 -2.78 -18.79 17.90
C ASP A 68 -3.84 -17.71 17.58
N TYR A 69 -3.38 -16.59 17.01
CA TYR A 69 -4.19 -15.42 16.62
C TYR A 69 -4.43 -15.36 15.11
#